data_AF-V5BEC0-F1
#
_entry.id   AF-V5BEC0-F1
#
_cell.length_a   1.000
_cell.length_b   1.000
_cell.length_c   1.000
_cell.angle_alpha   90.00
_cell.angle_beta   90.00
_cell.angle_gamma   90.00
#
_symmetry.space_group_name_H-M   'P 1'
#
loop_
_entity.id
_entity.type
_entity.pdbx_description
1 polymer ?
#
loop_
_entity_poly.entity_id
_entity_poly.type
_entity_poly.pdbx_seq_one_letter_code
_entity_poly.pdbx_strand_id
1 'polypeptide(L)'
;MKASFLVAVRKELLEKASELVPNYGFANASLFHTALGALQEKNEYKDNKSIADVDFAQLFPRGFPIALVEHIVENTNKAAHVRLEESFNKNTILDYVAKNSGSYQVGQYKLPGVKNVVEEAISTKIEALQPYVEYWPEAVALELKPANVPFAVKNLSEFVDNICYYAERMENLGAVIASGNLLLQSRLYYPTIHRDLDKKGHERHQQETDEERFWRGFSSSIPLSSGPHVGGGLLNYGWYIKRTKVLTVFSLAMFSFVGEGKGYSGDTRAMIRCIIDTLL
;
A
#
# COMPACT_ATOMS: atom_id res chain seq x y z
N MET A 1 14.53 15.28 23.77
CA MET A 1 15.44 14.13 23.94
C MET A 1 14.75 12.90 24.53
N LYS A 2 13.99 12.99 25.64
CA LYS A 2 13.22 11.84 26.18
C LYS A 2 12.15 11.27 25.24
N ALA A 3 11.35 12.12 24.57
CA ALA A 3 10.27 11.66 23.70
C ALA A 3 10.76 10.90 22.45
N SER A 4 11.80 11.41 21.77
CA SER A 4 12.41 10.75 20.60
C SER A 4 13.04 9.40 20.97
N PHE A 5 13.65 9.32 22.14
CA PHE A 5 14.19 8.08 22.69
C PHE A 5 13.08 7.04 22.95
N LEU A 6 11.98 7.43 23.61
CA LEU A 6 10.85 6.53 23.86
C LEU A 6 10.22 6.01 22.57
N VAL A 7 10.11 6.85 21.54
CA VAL A 7 9.61 6.43 20.21
C VAL A 7 10.54 5.40 19.57
N ALA A 8 11.86 5.61 19.64
CA ALA A 8 12.84 4.66 19.12
C ALA A 8 12.79 3.32 19.85
N VAL A 9 12.80 3.34 21.19
CA VAL A 9 12.68 2.14 22.03
C VAL A 9 11.38 1.38 21.73
N ARG A 10 10.25 2.09 21.63
CA ARG A 10 8.96 1.47 21.27
C ARG A 10 9.06 0.77 19.92
N LYS A 11 9.60 1.44 18.91
CA LYS A 11 9.71 0.89 17.55
C LYS A 11 10.57 -0.36 17.54
N GLU A 12 11.77 -0.30 18.09
CA GLU A 12 12.70 -1.44 18.09
C GLU A 12 12.17 -2.63 18.90
N LEU A 13 11.51 -2.37 20.03
CA LEU A 13 10.90 -3.43 20.84
C LEU A 13 9.78 -4.15 20.06
N LEU A 14 8.95 -3.40 19.34
CA LEU A 14 7.88 -3.96 18.52
C LEU A 14 8.42 -4.72 17.30
N GLU A 15 9.47 -4.22 16.65
CA GLU A 15 10.16 -4.93 15.57
C GLU A 15 10.70 -6.28 16.05
N LYS A 16 11.41 -6.30 17.18
CA LYS A 16 11.94 -7.56 17.74
C LYS A 16 10.85 -8.49 18.22
N ALA A 17 9.79 -7.96 18.82
CA ALA A 17 8.65 -8.78 19.19
C ALA A 17 7.97 -9.40 17.97
N SER A 18 7.85 -8.68 16.84
CA SER A 18 7.25 -9.24 15.62
C SER A 18 8.02 -10.45 15.09
N GLU A 19 9.36 -10.43 15.13
CA GLU A 19 10.19 -11.58 14.73
C GLU A 19 9.92 -12.84 15.59
N LEU A 20 9.46 -12.65 16.83
CA LEU A 20 9.24 -13.71 17.80
C LEU A 20 7.80 -14.23 17.86
N VAL A 21 6.82 -13.49 17.30
CA VAL A 21 5.39 -13.89 17.29
C VAL A 21 5.18 -15.31 16.75
N PRO A 22 5.83 -15.77 15.65
CA PRO A 22 5.61 -17.12 15.13
C PRO A 22 5.98 -18.26 16.09
N ASN A 23 6.71 -17.97 17.17
CA ASN A 23 7.13 -18.94 18.17
C ASN A 23 6.32 -18.85 19.49
N TYR A 24 5.83 -17.66 19.84
CA TYR A 24 5.23 -17.40 21.15
C TYR A 24 3.74 -17.02 21.10
N GLY A 25 3.22 -16.59 19.95
CA GLY A 25 1.89 -15.99 19.83
C GLY A 25 1.79 -14.60 20.46
N PHE A 26 0.59 -14.03 20.48
CA PHE A 26 0.36 -12.66 20.98
C PHE A 26 0.01 -12.63 22.46
N ALA A 27 -0.55 -13.72 22.99
CA ALA A 27 -1.02 -13.79 24.37
C ALA A 27 0.08 -14.15 25.39
N ASN A 28 1.23 -14.66 24.95
CA ASN A 28 2.25 -15.18 25.86
C ASN A 28 3.07 -14.06 26.52
N ALA A 29 3.04 -14.02 27.85
CA ALA A 29 3.80 -13.05 28.65
C ALA A 29 5.32 -13.12 28.41
N SER A 30 5.85 -14.29 28.01
CA SER A 30 7.28 -14.44 27.74
C SER A 30 7.73 -13.65 26.51
N LEU A 31 6.84 -13.37 25.55
CA LEU A 31 7.18 -12.61 24.35
C LEU A 31 7.78 -11.24 24.69
N PHE A 32 7.14 -10.52 25.60
CA PHE A 32 7.60 -9.21 26.04
C PHE A 32 8.97 -9.28 26.71
N HIS A 33 9.16 -10.23 27.64
CA HIS A 33 10.41 -10.39 28.36
C HIS A 33 11.56 -10.80 27.44
N THR A 34 11.31 -11.72 26.50
CA THR A 34 12.32 -12.15 25.52
C THR A 34 12.68 -11.02 24.56
N ALA A 35 11.70 -10.26 24.06
CA ALA A 35 11.95 -9.12 23.19
C ALA A 35 12.72 -8.00 23.92
N LEU A 36 12.38 -7.75 25.19
CA LEU A 36 13.09 -6.77 26.03
C LEU A 36 14.53 -7.21 26.32
N GLY A 37 14.75 -8.50 26.64
CA GLY A 37 16.09 -9.06 26.83
C GLY A 37 16.96 -8.90 25.58
N ALA A 38 16.41 -9.23 24.41
CA ALA A 38 17.11 -9.07 23.13
C ALA A 38 17.45 -7.59 22.82
N LEU A 39 16.62 -6.65 23.25
CA LEU A 39 16.89 -5.22 23.12
C LEU A 39 18.04 -4.77 24.04
N GLN A 40 18.07 -5.26 25.29
CA GLN A 40 19.10 -4.94 26.29
C GLN A 40 20.49 -5.48 25.92
N GLU A 41 20.55 -6.55 25.12
CA GLU A 41 21.82 -7.11 24.64
C GLU A 41 22.49 -6.26 23.55
N LYS A 42 21.77 -5.34 22.88
CA LYS A 42 22.35 -4.43 21.89
C LYS A 42 23.26 -3.40 22.57
N ASN A 43 24.45 -3.21 21.99
CA ASN A 43 25.49 -2.33 22.52
C ASN A 43 25.06 -0.85 22.69
N GLU A 44 24.07 -0.38 21.91
CA GLU A 44 23.51 0.99 22.02
C GLU A 44 22.76 1.25 23.34
N TYR A 45 22.36 0.18 24.03
CA TYR A 45 21.54 0.24 25.24
C TYR A 45 22.24 -0.34 26.48
N LYS A 46 23.43 -0.93 26.33
CA LYS A 46 24.20 -1.57 27.42
C LYS A 46 24.67 -0.60 28.52
N ASP A 47 24.90 0.67 28.19
CA ASP A 47 25.35 1.68 29.17
C ASP A 47 24.22 2.44 29.87
N ASN A 48 22.96 2.16 29.54
CA ASN A 48 21.85 3.05 29.88
C ASN A 48 21.03 2.56 31.08
N LYS A 49 21.20 3.26 32.22
CA LYS A 49 20.18 3.37 33.28
C LYS A 49 18.78 3.80 32.74
N SER A 50 18.68 4.26 31.48
CA SER A 50 17.44 4.78 30.90
C SER A 50 16.38 3.74 30.50
N ILE A 51 16.72 2.47 30.18
CA ILE A 51 15.69 1.45 29.88
C ILE A 51 14.98 0.98 31.15
N ALA A 52 15.72 0.82 32.24
CA ALA A 52 15.15 0.46 33.55
C ALA A 52 14.18 1.53 34.07
N ASP A 53 14.39 2.80 33.67
CA ASP A 53 13.54 3.94 34.00
C ASP A 53 12.35 4.13 33.04
N VAL A 54 12.17 3.26 32.02
CA VAL A 54 11.04 3.37 31.09
C VAL A 54 9.76 2.87 31.75
N ASP A 55 8.76 3.75 31.82
CA ASP A 55 7.40 3.36 32.15
C ASP A 55 6.72 2.69 30.94
N PHE A 56 6.74 1.37 30.91
CA PHE A 56 6.11 0.58 29.85
C PHE A 56 4.58 0.69 29.83
N ALA A 57 3.94 1.08 30.94
CA ALA A 57 2.50 1.36 30.95
C ALA A 57 2.20 2.65 30.18
N GLN A 58 3.06 3.65 30.30
CA GLN A 58 2.99 4.86 29.46
C GLN A 58 3.34 4.57 28.00
N LEU A 59 4.29 3.66 27.75
CA LEU A 59 4.71 3.30 26.39
C LEU A 59 3.61 2.55 25.62
N PHE A 60 2.84 1.72 26.32
CA PHE A 60 1.76 0.89 25.77
C PHE A 60 0.46 1.05 26.57
N PRO A 61 -0.25 2.19 26.41
CA PRO A 61 -1.39 2.53 27.26
C PRO A 61 -2.57 1.55 27.14
N ARG A 62 -2.73 0.88 25.99
CA ARG A 62 -3.75 -0.17 25.76
C ARG A 62 -3.22 -1.59 25.94
N GLY A 63 -1.94 -1.73 26.32
CA GLY A 63 -1.24 -3.00 26.43
C GLY A 63 -0.31 -3.28 25.26
N PHE A 64 0.74 -4.03 25.56
CA PHE A 64 1.76 -4.44 24.60
C PHE A 64 1.23 -5.34 23.46
N PRO A 65 0.38 -6.36 23.71
CA PRO A 65 -0.09 -7.24 22.64
C PRO A 65 -0.83 -6.52 21.52
N ILE A 66 -1.72 -5.57 21.85
CA ILE A 66 -2.44 -4.80 20.84
C ILE A 66 -1.51 -3.84 20.09
N ALA A 67 -0.56 -3.21 20.78
CA ALA A 67 0.42 -2.33 20.13
C ALA A 67 1.29 -3.09 19.12
N LEU A 68 1.58 -4.37 19.40
CA LEU A 68 2.29 -5.26 18.47
C LEU A 68 1.44 -5.63 17.26
N VAL A 69 0.16 -5.96 17.46
CA VAL A 69 -0.78 -6.20 16.36
C VAL A 69 -0.87 -4.96 15.46
N GLU A 70 -1.07 -3.78 16.04
CA GLU A 70 -1.13 -2.51 15.30
C GLU A 70 0.15 -2.26 14.51
N HIS A 71 1.33 -2.53 15.09
CA HIS A 71 2.60 -2.41 14.40
C HIS A 71 2.71 -3.33 13.18
N ILE A 72 2.30 -4.60 13.32
CA ILE A 72 2.29 -5.56 12.20
C ILE A 72 1.29 -5.11 11.13
N VAL A 73 0.09 -4.67 11.52
CA VAL A 73 -0.92 -4.15 10.59
C VAL A 73 -0.40 -2.93 9.82
N GLU A 74 0.23 -1.98 10.52
CA GLU A 74 0.85 -0.81 9.89
C GLU A 74 1.97 -1.19 8.92
N ASN A 75 2.86 -2.12 9.31
CA ASN A 75 3.97 -2.54 8.47
C ASN A 75 3.48 -3.28 7.22
N THR A 76 2.50 -4.17 7.36
CA THR A 76 1.90 -4.87 6.20
C THR A 76 1.09 -3.93 5.31
N ASN A 77 0.41 -2.92 5.86
CA ASN A 77 -0.22 -1.84 5.08
C ASN A 77 0.82 -1.04 4.29
N LYS A 78 1.95 -0.69 4.91
CA LYS A 78 3.06 0.02 4.25
C LYS A 78 3.65 -0.82 3.12
N ALA A 79 3.86 -2.12 3.33
CA ALA A 79 4.36 -3.02 2.28
C ALA A 79 3.44 -3.03 1.05
N ALA A 80 2.12 -3.19 1.27
CA ALA A 80 1.14 -3.12 0.19
C ALA A 80 1.13 -1.74 -0.51
N HIS A 81 1.26 -0.65 0.25
CA HIS A 81 1.33 0.69 -0.34
C HIS A 81 2.58 0.91 -1.20
N VAL A 82 3.75 0.49 -0.72
CA VAL A 82 5.00 0.55 -1.50
C VAL A 82 4.85 -0.23 -2.80
N ARG A 83 4.29 -1.45 -2.72
CA ARG A 83 4.05 -2.29 -3.90
C ARG A 83 3.07 -1.65 -4.89
N LEU A 84 2.01 -1.01 -4.40
CA LEU A 84 1.08 -0.24 -5.22
C LEU A 84 1.77 0.92 -5.92
N GLU A 85 2.64 1.65 -5.22
CA GLU A 85 3.38 2.75 -5.83
C GLU A 85 4.36 2.26 -6.89
N GLU A 86 5.11 1.18 -6.64
CA GLU A 86 6.00 0.57 -7.63
C GLU A 86 5.26 0.09 -8.89
N SER A 87 4.07 -0.48 -8.71
CA SER A 87 3.33 -1.14 -9.81
C SER A 87 2.40 -0.20 -10.56
N PHE A 88 1.88 0.83 -9.88
CA PHE A 88 0.83 1.71 -10.39
C PHE A 88 1.19 3.19 -10.25
N ASN A 89 2.49 3.51 -10.29
CA ASN A 89 2.95 4.88 -10.42
C ASN A 89 2.47 5.47 -11.76
N LYS A 90 1.83 6.63 -11.66
CA LYS A 90 1.29 7.37 -12.81
C LYS A 90 2.35 7.63 -13.89
N ASN A 91 3.52 8.13 -13.50
CA ASN A 91 4.56 8.54 -14.41
C ASN A 91 5.18 7.32 -15.09
N THR A 92 5.46 6.26 -14.34
CA THR A 92 6.01 5.02 -14.89
C THR A 92 5.09 4.39 -15.94
N ILE A 93 3.78 4.37 -15.69
CA ILE A 93 2.82 3.86 -16.68
C ILE A 93 2.76 4.76 -17.91
N LEU A 94 2.75 6.07 -17.73
CA LEU A 94 2.72 7.01 -18.85
C LEU A 94 4.00 6.96 -19.69
N ASP A 95 5.16 6.85 -19.06
CA ASP A 95 6.45 6.66 -19.74
C ASP A 95 6.43 5.35 -20.53
N TYR A 96 5.86 4.29 -19.97
CA TYR A 96 5.71 3.01 -20.68
C TYR A 96 4.76 3.13 -21.88
N VAL A 97 3.65 3.86 -21.73
CA VAL A 97 2.68 4.13 -22.81
C VAL A 97 3.32 4.98 -23.91
N ALA A 98 4.10 6.01 -23.55
CA ALA A 98 4.83 6.84 -24.51
C ALA A 98 5.83 6.01 -25.31
N LYS A 99 6.60 5.14 -24.64
CA LYS A 99 7.59 4.27 -25.30
C LYS A 99 6.98 3.18 -26.17
N ASN A 100 5.74 2.76 -25.90
CA ASN A 100 5.06 1.66 -26.59
C ASN A 100 3.75 2.11 -27.24
N SER A 101 3.69 3.35 -27.74
CA SER A 101 2.48 3.96 -28.30
C SER A 101 1.84 3.11 -29.41
N GLY A 102 2.66 2.45 -30.24
CA GLY A 102 2.19 1.50 -31.26
C GLY A 102 1.49 0.25 -30.70
N SER A 103 2.03 -0.40 -29.66
CA SER A 103 1.41 -1.59 -29.05
C SER A 103 0.11 -1.26 -28.30
N TYR A 104 0.00 -0.04 -27.78
CA TYR A 104 -1.23 0.44 -27.17
C TYR A 104 -2.33 0.69 -28.22
N GLN A 105 -1.98 1.31 -29.35
CA GLN A 105 -2.93 1.57 -30.45
C GLN A 105 -3.50 0.29 -31.07
N VAL A 106 -2.71 -0.78 -31.11
CA VAL A 106 -3.13 -2.10 -31.64
C VAL A 106 -3.89 -2.93 -30.59
N GLY A 107 -4.08 -2.40 -29.36
CA GLY A 107 -4.80 -3.09 -28.27
C GLY A 107 -4.05 -4.31 -27.70
N GLN A 108 -2.77 -4.48 -28.04
CA GLN A 108 -1.93 -5.58 -27.54
C GLN A 108 -1.51 -5.36 -26.08
N TYR A 109 -1.45 -4.11 -25.62
CA TYR A 109 -1.18 -3.78 -24.22
C TYR A 109 -2.45 -3.30 -23.53
N LYS A 110 -2.91 -4.06 -22.52
CA LYS A 110 -3.99 -3.64 -21.62
C LYS A 110 -3.38 -2.98 -20.39
N LEU A 111 -3.84 -1.76 -20.08
CA LEU A 111 -3.48 -1.10 -18.84
C LEU A 111 -3.98 -1.92 -17.64
N PRO A 112 -3.25 -1.87 -16.51
CA PRO A 112 -3.76 -2.45 -15.29
C PRO A 112 -5.08 -1.79 -14.90
N GLY A 113 -6.06 -2.62 -14.57
CA GLY A 113 -7.38 -2.17 -14.15
C GLY A 113 -7.55 -2.13 -12.64
N VAL A 114 -8.74 -1.76 -12.21
CA VAL A 114 -9.19 -1.81 -10.80
C VAL A 114 -8.90 -3.17 -10.17
N LYS A 115 -9.19 -4.27 -10.91
CA LYS A 115 -8.95 -5.64 -10.46
C LYS A 115 -7.48 -5.89 -10.10
N ASN A 116 -6.55 -5.45 -10.94
CA ASN A 116 -5.12 -5.64 -10.72
C ASN A 116 -4.63 -4.88 -9.48
N VAL A 117 -5.11 -3.65 -9.27
CA VAL A 117 -4.78 -2.85 -8.08
C VAL A 117 -5.24 -3.56 -6.80
N VAL A 118 -6.49 -4.03 -6.79
CA VAL A 118 -7.07 -4.68 -5.60
C VAL A 118 -6.40 -6.03 -5.32
N GLU A 119 -6.16 -6.85 -6.36
CA GLU A 119 -5.45 -8.13 -6.23
C GLU A 119 -4.04 -7.94 -5.68
N GLU A 120 -3.27 -7.01 -6.25
CA GLU A 120 -1.88 -6.76 -5.86
C GLU A 120 -1.79 -6.29 -4.39
N ALA A 121 -2.63 -5.32 -4.00
CA ALA A 121 -2.60 -4.78 -2.64
C ALA A 121 -2.97 -5.83 -1.59
N ILE A 122 -4.07 -6.56 -1.81
CA ILE A 122 -4.57 -7.55 -0.86
C ILE A 122 -3.61 -8.73 -0.79
N SER A 123 -3.16 -9.25 -1.94
CA SER A 123 -2.21 -10.37 -1.97
C SER A 123 -0.90 -10.02 -1.26
N THR A 124 -0.34 -8.83 -1.52
CA THR A 124 0.87 -8.36 -0.84
C THR A 124 0.68 -8.29 0.67
N LYS A 125 -0.45 -7.77 1.15
CA LYS A 125 -0.74 -7.70 2.58
C LYS A 125 -0.88 -9.10 3.20
N ILE A 126 -1.60 -10.01 2.54
CA ILE A 126 -1.78 -11.40 3.00
C ILE A 126 -0.42 -12.13 3.06
N GLU A 127 0.41 -12.00 2.03
CA GLU A 127 1.74 -12.60 1.98
C GLU A 127 2.64 -12.07 3.10
N ALA A 128 2.57 -10.76 3.39
CA ALA A 128 3.30 -10.16 4.51
C ALA A 128 2.78 -10.62 5.88
N LEU A 129 1.52 -11.06 5.97
CA LEU A 129 0.92 -11.62 7.19
C LEU A 129 1.20 -13.13 7.36
N GLN A 130 1.62 -13.83 6.30
CA GLN A 130 1.87 -15.28 6.29
C GLN A 130 2.68 -15.79 7.50
N PRO A 131 3.76 -15.12 7.97
CA PRO A 131 4.51 -15.60 9.13
C PRO A 131 3.68 -15.69 10.42
N TYR A 132 2.60 -14.93 10.51
CA TYR A 132 1.76 -14.79 11.70
C TYR A 132 0.46 -15.59 11.64
N VAL A 133 0.20 -16.32 10.55
CA VAL A 133 -1.11 -16.95 10.26
C VAL A 133 -1.63 -17.81 11.42
N GLU A 134 -0.76 -18.58 12.08
CA GLU A 134 -1.13 -19.47 13.18
C GLU A 134 -1.73 -18.71 14.38
N TYR A 135 -1.18 -17.53 14.68
CA TYR A 135 -1.60 -16.71 15.83
C TYR A 135 -2.45 -15.51 15.41
N TRP A 136 -2.74 -15.36 14.12
CA TRP A 136 -3.55 -14.26 13.63
C TRP A 136 -4.99 -14.24 14.18
N PRO A 137 -5.65 -15.37 14.48
CA PRO A 137 -6.92 -15.35 15.21
C PRO A 137 -6.86 -14.62 16.55
N GLU A 138 -5.74 -14.74 17.28
CA GLU A 138 -5.53 -14.02 18.54
C GLU A 138 -5.42 -12.51 18.30
N ALA A 139 -4.71 -12.11 17.23
CA ALA A 139 -4.59 -10.72 16.82
C ALA A 139 -5.97 -10.10 16.50
N VAL A 140 -6.79 -10.81 15.73
CA VAL A 140 -8.15 -10.38 15.40
C VAL A 140 -9.00 -10.26 16.67
N ALA A 141 -8.90 -11.21 17.60
CA ALA A 141 -9.60 -11.12 18.88
C ALA A 141 -9.16 -9.91 19.73
N LEU A 142 -7.88 -9.51 19.66
CA LEU A 142 -7.37 -8.30 20.29
C LEU A 142 -7.95 -7.03 19.65
N GLU A 143 -8.01 -6.96 18.32
CA GLU A 143 -8.56 -5.81 17.59
C GLU A 143 -10.07 -5.62 17.84
N LEU A 144 -10.82 -6.71 17.98
CA LEU A 144 -12.28 -6.69 18.19
C LEU A 144 -12.71 -6.30 19.63
N LYS A 145 -11.77 -6.09 20.55
CA LYS A 145 -12.10 -5.58 21.89
C LYS A 145 -12.67 -4.16 21.77
N PRO A 146 -13.74 -3.78 22.51
CA PRO A 146 -14.37 -2.47 22.38
C PRO A 146 -13.42 -1.27 22.49
N ALA A 147 -12.38 -1.36 23.33
CA ALA A 147 -11.38 -0.31 23.49
C ALA A 147 -10.42 -0.16 22.28
N ASN A 148 -10.32 -1.18 21.42
CA ASN A 148 -9.38 -1.27 20.31
C ASN A 148 -10.07 -1.09 18.95
N VAL A 149 -11.35 -1.47 18.83
CA VAL A 149 -12.14 -1.40 17.59
C VAL A 149 -12.01 -0.05 16.85
N PRO A 150 -12.10 1.13 17.50
CA PRO A 150 -11.97 2.40 16.79
C PRO A 150 -10.61 2.56 16.07
N PHE A 151 -9.54 2.02 16.63
CA PHE A 151 -8.20 2.09 16.08
C PHE A 151 -8.01 1.07 14.95
N ALA A 152 -8.51 -0.15 15.14
CA ALA A 152 -8.51 -1.18 14.11
C ALA A 152 -9.32 -0.75 12.88
N VAL A 153 -10.53 -0.20 13.08
CA VAL A 153 -11.39 0.32 12.01
C VAL A 153 -10.73 1.49 11.27
N LYS A 154 -10.03 2.37 12.00
CA LYS A 154 -9.26 3.46 11.39
C LYS A 154 -8.16 2.91 10.48
N ASN A 155 -7.33 1.99 10.97
CA ASN A 155 -6.25 1.39 10.19
C ASN A 155 -6.77 0.64 8.95
N LEU A 156 -7.90 -0.06 9.10
CA LEU A 156 -8.58 -0.74 8.00
C LEU A 156 -9.15 0.25 6.98
N SER A 157 -9.78 1.33 7.43
CA SER A 157 -10.26 2.43 6.59
C SER A 157 -9.14 3.00 5.74
N GLU A 158 -8.03 3.39 6.36
CA GLU A 158 -6.89 4.01 5.67
C GLU A 158 -6.29 3.06 4.62
N PHE A 159 -6.19 1.76 4.94
CA PHE A 159 -5.74 0.75 3.99
C PHE A 159 -6.67 0.65 2.77
N VAL A 160 -7.98 0.56 3.00
CA VAL A 160 -8.97 0.47 1.92
C VAL A 160 -9.00 1.76 1.09
N ASP A 161 -8.94 2.93 1.74
CA ASP A 161 -8.94 4.23 1.07
C ASP A 161 -7.70 4.37 0.17
N ASN A 162 -6.53 3.88 0.60
CA ASN A 162 -5.35 3.80 -0.24
C ASN A 162 -5.59 2.93 -1.48
N ILE A 163 -6.15 1.73 -1.35
CA ILE A 163 -6.45 0.87 -2.52
C ILE A 163 -7.43 1.58 -3.47
N CYS A 164 -8.50 2.17 -2.94
CA CYS A 164 -9.51 2.90 -3.72
C CYS A 164 -8.90 4.06 -4.50
N TYR A 165 -7.94 4.77 -3.91
CA TYR A 165 -7.22 5.87 -4.55
C TYR A 165 -6.41 5.39 -5.77
N TYR A 166 -5.65 4.30 -5.65
CA TYR A 166 -4.94 3.71 -6.80
C TYR A 166 -5.90 3.10 -7.83
N ALA A 167 -7.01 2.52 -7.39
CA ALA A 167 -8.00 1.92 -8.28
C ALA A 167 -8.69 2.98 -9.14
N GLU A 168 -9.13 4.09 -8.54
CA GLU A 168 -9.68 5.24 -9.28
C GLU A 168 -8.63 5.87 -10.20
N ARG A 169 -7.37 5.97 -9.74
CA ARG A 169 -6.26 6.43 -10.58
C ARG A 169 -6.15 5.60 -11.86
N MET A 170 -6.16 4.27 -11.76
CA MET A 170 -6.04 3.39 -12.92
C MET A 170 -7.27 3.44 -13.82
N GLU A 171 -8.47 3.54 -13.25
CA GLU A 171 -9.73 3.71 -13.98
C GLU A 171 -9.71 4.99 -14.85
N ASN A 172 -9.30 6.11 -14.25
CA ASN A 172 -9.23 7.40 -14.94
C ASN A 172 -8.06 7.49 -15.93
N LEU A 173 -6.96 6.79 -15.65
CA LEU A 173 -5.78 6.80 -16.52
C LEU A 173 -6.11 6.29 -17.93
N GLY A 174 -7.00 5.30 -18.07
CA GLY A 174 -7.46 4.83 -19.38
C GLY A 174 -8.13 5.94 -20.21
N ALA A 175 -9.00 6.74 -19.59
CA ALA A 175 -9.67 7.87 -20.25
C ALA A 175 -8.68 8.99 -20.63
N VAL A 176 -7.71 9.27 -19.76
CA VAL A 176 -6.65 10.25 -20.01
C VAL A 176 -5.76 9.80 -21.16
N ILE A 177 -5.37 8.54 -21.21
CA ILE A 177 -4.55 8.02 -22.30
C ILE A 177 -5.32 8.04 -23.62
N ALA A 178 -6.61 7.66 -23.63
CA ALA A 178 -7.44 7.76 -24.83
C ALA A 178 -7.52 9.21 -25.36
N SER A 179 -7.71 10.17 -24.46
CA SER A 179 -7.76 11.60 -24.80
C SER A 179 -6.41 12.12 -25.30
N GLY A 180 -5.31 11.74 -24.63
CA GLY A 180 -3.96 12.13 -25.03
C GLY A 180 -3.56 11.56 -26.39
N ASN A 181 -3.94 10.32 -26.70
CA ASN A 181 -3.71 9.72 -28.02
C ASN A 181 -4.45 10.48 -29.13
N LEU A 182 -5.71 10.88 -28.89
CA LEU A 182 -6.46 11.68 -29.85
C LEU A 182 -5.80 13.05 -30.11
N LEU A 183 -5.24 13.67 -29.08
CA LEU A 183 -4.48 14.92 -29.19
C LEU A 183 -3.12 14.74 -29.88
N LEU A 184 -2.43 13.61 -29.66
CA LEU A 184 -1.20 13.29 -30.38
C LEU A 184 -1.47 13.07 -31.88
N GLN A 185 -2.52 12.33 -32.21
CA GLN A 185 -2.92 12.11 -33.61
C GLN A 185 -3.30 13.40 -34.32
N SER A 186 -3.96 14.35 -33.64
CA SER A 186 -4.28 15.65 -34.23
C SER A 186 -3.04 16.53 -34.42
N ARG A 187 -2.01 16.41 -33.57
CA ARG A 187 -0.71 17.09 -33.76
C ARG A 187 0.07 16.53 -34.94
N LEU A 188 -0.02 15.24 -35.25
CA LEU A 188 0.63 14.67 -36.44
C LEU A 188 0.09 15.26 -37.76
N TYR A 189 -1.08 15.90 -37.75
CA TYR A 189 -1.63 16.62 -38.92
C TYR A 189 -1.16 18.09 -39.04
N TYR A 190 -0.54 18.65 -38.01
CA TYR A 190 0.06 19.98 -38.04
C TYR A 190 1.50 19.90 -37.53
N PRO A 191 2.52 19.86 -38.41
CA PRO A 191 3.90 19.81 -37.95
C PRO A 191 4.20 21.12 -37.20
N THR A 192 4.42 21.00 -35.90
CA THR A 192 4.88 22.12 -35.07
C THR A 192 6.33 22.42 -35.47
N ILE A 193 6.56 23.49 -36.22
CA ILE A 193 7.90 23.99 -36.50
C ILE A 193 8.41 24.66 -35.22
N HIS A 194 9.19 23.95 -34.41
CA HIS A 194 10.03 24.56 -33.38
C HIS A 194 11.50 24.26 -33.66
N ARG A 195 12.24 25.33 -34.01
CA ARG A 195 13.70 25.36 -34.07
C ARG A 195 14.24 25.47 -32.65
N ASP A 196 14.85 24.42 -32.13
CA ASP A 196 15.74 24.53 -30.98
C ASP A 196 17.13 24.98 -31.47
N LEU A 197 17.56 26.15 -31.00
CA LEU A 197 18.93 26.64 -31.15
C LEU A 197 19.76 26.12 -29.97
N ASP A 198 20.55 25.08 -30.23
CA ASP A 198 21.48 24.55 -29.25
C ASP A 198 22.59 25.57 -28.92
N LYS A 199 22.78 25.86 -27.64
CA LYS A 199 24.02 26.46 -27.12
C LYS A 199 24.61 25.56 -26.03
N LYS A 200 25.70 24.89 -26.43
CA LYS A 200 26.76 24.25 -25.62
C LYS A 200 26.50 22.83 -25.09
N GLY A 201 26.92 21.86 -25.90
CA GLY A 201 27.97 20.87 -25.62
C GLY A 201 28.00 20.13 -24.27
N HIS A 202 27.69 18.81 -24.36
CA HIS A 202 27.80 17.70 -23.37
C HIS A 202 26.69 17.70 -22.29
N GLU A 203 25.94 16.63 -22.03
CA GLU A 203 26.17 15.17 -22.09
C GLU A 203 25.04 14.40 -22.82
N ARG A 204 25.31 13.17 -23.29
CA ARG A 204 24.30 12.27 -23.87
C ARG A 204 23.38 11.75 -22.76
N HIS A 205 22.22 12.37 -22.60
CA HIS A 205 21.01 11.67 -22.21
C HIS A 205 20.20 11.43 -23.48
N GLN A 206 19.64 10.22 -23.65
CA GLN A 206 18.79 9.89 -24.79
C GLN A 206 17.80 11.02 -25.05
N GLN A 207 17.85 11.57 -26.27
CA GLN A 207 17.10 12.76 -26.66
C GLN A 207 15.61 12.42 -26.53
N GLU A 208 14.96 13.02 -25.54
CA GLU A 208 13.55 12.79 -25.20
C GLU A 208 12.68 13.05 -26.44
N THR A 209 11.90 12.05 -26.85
CA THR A 209 11.05 12.14 -28.04
C THR A 209 9.94 13.16 -27.85
N ASP A 210 9.41 13.71 -28.93
CA ASP A 210 8.31 14.68 -28.88
C ASP A 210 7.05 14.08 -28.22
N GLU A 211 6.83 12.77 -28.36
CA GLU A 211 5.76 12.03 -27.69
C GLU A 211 5.98 11.96 -26.17
N GLU A 212 7.21 11.66 -25.71
CA GLU A 212 7.56 11.63 -24.29
C GLU A 212 7.38 13.02 -23.64
N ARG A 213 7.83 14.10 -24.30
CA ARG A 213 7.61 15.47 -23.81
C ARG A 213 6.13 15.82 -23.72
N PHE A 214 5.34 15.43 -24.72
CA PHE A 214 3.89 15.64 -24.69
C PHE A 214 3.25 14.94 -23.49
N TRP A 215 3.54 13.66 -23.28
CA TRP A 215 2.95 12.88 -22.17
C TRP A 215 3.34 13.43 -20.81
N ARG A 216 4.59 13.87 -20.64
CA ARG A 216 5.04 14.53 -19.41
C ARG A 216 4.24 15.82 -19.13
N GLY A 217 4.07 16.68 -20.13
CA GLY A 217 3.33 17.95 -19.98
C GLY A 217 1.81 17.78 -19.88
N PHE A 218 1.23 16.83 -20.61
CA PHE A 218 -0.20 16.56 -20.58
C PHE A 218 -0.63 15.95 -19.24
N SER A 219 0.19 15.04 -18.70
CA SER A 219 -0.16 14.35 -17.47
C SER A 219 0.07 15.17 -16.21
N SER A 220 1.02 16.12 -16.17
CA SER A 220 1.32 16.90 -14.96
C SER A 220 0.12 17.67 -14.41
N SER A 221 -0.84 18.02 -15.26
CA SER A 221 -1.98 18.87 -14.92
C SER A 221 -3.27 18.12 -14.58
N ILE A 222 -3.28 16.78 -14.69
CA ILE A 222 -4.51 15.99 -14.54
C ILE A 222 -4.49 15.20 -13.22
N PRO A 223 -5.34 15.54 -12.24
CA PRO A 223 -5.56 14.70 -11.07
C PRO A 223 -6.27 13.41 -11.54
N LEU A 224 -5.67 12.26 -11.25
CA LEU A 224 -6.20 10.96 -11.70
C LEU A 224 -7.07 10.28 -10.63
N SER A 225 -7.02 10.72 -9.38
CA SER A 225 -7.94 10.27 -8.34
C SER A 225 -8.42 11.48 -7.55
N SER A 226 -9.72 11.48 -7.31
CA SER A 226 -10.48 12.56 -6.71
C SER A 226 -10.63 12.34 -5.20
N GLY A 227 -10.34 11.13 -4.71
CA GLY A 227 -10.48 10.79 -3.30
C GLY A 227 -11.95 10.88 -2.82
N PRO A 228 -12.19 10.71 -1.52
CA PRO A 228 -13.56 10.59 -0.98
C PRO A 228 -14.43 11.85 -1.12
N HIS A 229 -13.83 13.02 -1.39
CA HIS A 229 -14.50 14.32 -1.27
C HIS A 229 -14.60 15.11 -2.56
N VAL A 230 -14.01 14.64 -3.67
CA VAL A 230 -14.06 15.36 -4.95
C VAL A 230 -15.03 14.60 -5.86
N GLY A 231 -16.25 15.11 -5.95
CA GLY A 231 -17.29 14.61 -6.84
C GLY A 231 -18.36 15.68 -7.01
N GLY A 232 -18.76 15.95 -8.25
CA GLY A 232 -19.81 16.92 -8.56
C GLY A 232 -21.18 16.37 -8.17
N GLY A 233 -21.56 16.48 -6.89
CA GLY A 233 -22.88 16.09 -6.41
C GLY A 233 -22.98 16.16 -4.89
N LEU A 234 -24.19 16.41 -4.36
CA LEU A 234 -24.44 16.58 -2.92
C LEU A 234 -24.02 15.35 -2.08
N LEU A 235 -23.98 14.15 -2.68
CA LEU A 235 -23.60 12.88 -2.05
C LEU A 235 -22.89 11.98 -3.09
N ASN A 236 -21.55 12.01 -3.14
CA ASN A 236 -20.77 11.14 -4.03
C ASN A 236 -20.70 9.70 -3.46
N TYR A 237 -21.72 8.89 -3.72
CA TYR A 237 -21.79 7.51 -3.23
C TYR A 237 -20.80 6.55 -3.91
N GLY A 238 -20.24 6.92 -5.06
CA GLY A 238 -19.34 6.05 -5.84
C GLY A 238 -18.11 5.63 -5.04
N TRP A 239 -17.51 6.56 -4.29
CA TRP A 239 -16.38 6.25 -3.41
C TRP A 239 -16.75 5.25 -2.32
N TYR A 240 -17.89 5.45 -1.66
CA TYR A 240 -18.35 4.54 -0.60
C TYR A 240 -18.70 3.15 -1.13
N ILE A 241 -19.31 3.06 -2.32
CA ILE A 241 -19.56 1.77 -2.97
C ILE A 241 -18.24 1.06 -3.28
N LYS A 242 -17.26 1.76 -3.85
CA LYS A 242 -15.93 1.21 -4.15
C LYS A 242 -15.23 0.73 -2.87
N ARG A 243 -15.26 1.55 -1.83
CA ARG A 243 -14.74 1.22 -0.50
C ARG A 243 -15.38 -0.05 0.07
N THR A 244 -16.70 -0.16 0.00
CA THR A 244 -17.41 -1.37 0.45
C THR A 244 -17.00 -2.60 -0.35
N LYS A 245 -16.90 -2.50 -1.69
CA LYS A 245 -16.46 -3.63 -2.53
C LYS A 245 -15.05 -4.10 -2.15
N VAL A 246 -14.09 -3.17 -2.05
CA VAL A 246 -12.70 -3.50 -1.66
C VAL A 246 -12.64 -4.08 -0.25
N LEU A 247 -13.38 -3.49 0.69
CA LEU A 247 -13.47 -3.99 2.06
C LEU A 247 -14.02 -5.42 2.11
N THR A 248 -15.04 -5.73 1.32
CA THR A 248 -15.60 -7.09 1.21
C THR A 248 -14.56 -8.08 0.69
N VAL A 249 -13.83 -7.74 -0.37
CA VAL A 249 -12.75 -8.58 -0.91
C VAL A 249 -11.72 -8.85 0.19
N PHE A 250 -11.24 -7.81 0.86
CA PHE A 250 -10.24 -7.95 1.92
C PHE A 250 -10.75 -8.80 3.10
N SER A 251 -11.98 -8.56 3.55
CA SER A 251 -12.55 -9.25 4.71
C SER A 251 -12.73 -10.75 4.44
N LEU A 252 -13.22 -11.11 3.25
CA LEU A 252 -13.37 -12.50 2.82
C LEU A 252 -12.00 -13.17 2.61
N ALA A 253 -11.03 -12.46 2.05
CA ALA A 253 -9.66 -12.95 1.93
C ALA A 253 -9.01 -13.20 3.30
N MET A 254 -9.23 -12.31 4.28
CA MET A 254 -8.76 -12.48 5.64
C MET A 254 -9.39 -13.69 6.34
N PHE A 255 -10.69 -13.95 6.13
CA PHE A 255 -11.33 -15.17 6.66
C PHE A 255 -10.75 -16.44 6.03
N SER A 256 -10.51 -16.44 4.72
CA SER A 256 -9.84 -17.55 4.03
C SER A 256 -8.43 -17.77 4.59
N PHE A 257 -7.64 -16.70 4.71
CA PHE A 257 -6.27 -16.74 5.21
C PHE A 257 -6.19 -17.34 6.61
N VAL A 258 -7.10 -16.94 7.51
CA VAL A 258 -7.18 -17.51 8.86
C VAL A 258 -7.54 -18.99 8.84
N GLY A 259 -8.36 -19.44 7.88
CA GLY A 259 -8.73 -20.85 7.72
C GLY A 259 -7.64 -21.74 7.12
N GLU A 260 -6.74 -21.19 6.29
CA GLU A 260 -5.75 -21.94 5.51
C GLU A 260 -4.52 -22.40 6.32
N GLY A 261 -4.25 -21.78 7.48
CA GLY A 261 -3.15 -22.15 8.39
C GLY A 261 -1.76 -22.00 7.76
N LYS A 262 -0.75 -22.75 8.25
CA LYS A 262 0.66 -22.70 7.78
C LYS A 262 0.89 -23.33 6.37
N GLY A 263 -0.17 -23.51 5.57
CA GLY A 263 -0.14 -24.08 4.22
C GLY A 263 0.23 -23.08 3.13
N TYR A 264 0.44 -23.59 1.90
CA TYR A 264 0.63 -22.78 0.69
C TYR A 264 -0.62 -21.94 0.44
N SER A 265 -0.49 -20.61 0.34
CA SER A 265 -1.58 -19.62 0.21
C SER A 265 -2.32 -19.64 -1.14
N GLY A 266 -2.43 -20.81 -1.77
CA GLY A 266 -3.01 -21.00 -3.08
C GLY A 266 -4.53 -20.79 -3.06
N ASP A 267 -5.20 -21.25 -2.01
CA ASP A 267 -6.65 -21.19 -1.91
C ASP A 267 -7.11 -19.76 -1.61
N THR A 268 -6.43 -19.06 -0.70
CA THR A 268 -6.72 -17.62 -0.47
C THR A 268 -6.48 -16.79 -1.73
N ARG A 269 -5.41 -17.05 -2.49
CA ARG A 269 -5.16 -16.31 -3.75
C ARG A 269 -6.22 -16.61 -4.81
N ALA A 270 -6.64 -17.88 -4.95
CA ALA A 270 -7.72 -18.25 -5.85
C ALA A 270 -9.05 -17.60 -5.43
N MET A 271 -9.32 -17.55 -4.12
CA MET A 271 -10.51 -16.90 -3.56
C MET A 271 -10.49 -15.40 -3.80
N ILE A 272 -9.35 -14.71 -3.60
CA ILE A 272 -9.20 -13.29 -3.93
C ILE A 272 -9.58 -13.03 -5.38
N ARG A 273 -9.03 -13.80 -6.33
CA ARG A 273 -9.34 -13.66 -7.76
C ARG A 273 -10.82 -13.87 -8.07
N CYS A 274 -11.41 -14.92 -7.53
CA CYS A 274 -12.82 -15.24 -7.71
C CYS A 274 -13.74 -14.11 -7.21
N ILE A 275 -13.46 -13.58 -6.01
CA ILE A 275 -14.25 -12.49 -5.42
C ILE A 275 -14.07 -11.20 -6.22
N ILE A 276 -12.83 -10.90 -6.64
CA ILE A 276 -12.54 -9.74 -7.48
C ILE A 276 -13.31 -9.83 -8.80
N ASP A 277 -13.32 -11.00 -9.45
CA ASP A 277 -14.05 -11.19 -10.70
C ASP A 277 -15.57 -11.08 -10.57
N THR A 278 -16.08 -11.35 -9.37
CA THR A 278 -17.52 -11.26 -9.07
C THR A 278 -17.94 -9.85 -8.66
N LEU A 279 -17.11 -9.11 -7.91
CA LEU A 279 -17.48 -7.83 -7.30
C LEU A 279 -17.02 -6.59 -8.07
N LEU A 280 -15.94 -6.70 -8.84
CA LEU A 280 -15.26 -5.59 -9.54
C LEU A 280 -15.36 -5.76 -11.06
#